data_AF-A0AAD9F675-F1
#
_entry.id   AF-A0AAD9F675-F1
#
_cell.length_a   1.000
_cell.length_b   1.000
_cell.length_c   1.000
_cell.angle_alpha   90.00
_cell.angle_beta   90.00
_cell.angle_gamma   90.00
#
_symmetry.space_group_name_H-M   'P 1'
#
loop_
_entity.id
_entity.type
_entity.pdbx_description
1 polymer ?
#
loop_
_entity_poly.entity_id
_entity_poly.type
_entity_poly.pdbx_seq_one_letter_code
_entity_poly.pdbx_strand_id
1 'polypeptide(L)'
;MYAGPGRKPQLLKQLEGYVHKELQIISSSEPQFQEQRLQVYQDAFGCFIKEFKTYQPLLSAIKREYENTLAYQQDQIRELEPLRSHLRLVTEECERKVQARWEEERSEIRALKTEKHQLQRVIEAMKEKETATQAVVERLQSDLSAQYLQYREQRDARQLLIWQINDLTRGSVEEEHPADGNSDARDPVQLQLSLKVCRRDLTTAQEELTRMKAEYWDVVPRRNWDALEQTHQQNLSKMQTLQSDFDQLKREHDILLELHKEGSMQNKTNEPSTQQKDESVSQEQNQVESDHLSDLIDSESPEKSTLTVQEFR
;
A
#
# COMPACT_ATOMS: atom_id res chain seq x y z
N MET A 1 37.67 36.94 77.21
CA MET A 1 38.60 35.79 77.10
C MET A 1 39.33 35.88 75.76
N TYR A 2 40.35 36.74 75.68
CA TYR A 2 41.20 36.86 74.49
C TYR A 2 42.22 35.71 74.53
N ALA A 3 42.14 34.76 73.59
CA ALA A 3 43.22 33.81 73.36
C ALA A 3 44.26 34.49 72.44
N GLY A 4 45.51 34.58 72.90
CA GLY A 4 46.61 35.23 72.17
C GLY A 4 47.01 34.55 70.86
N PRO A 5 47.86 35.18 70.03
CA PRO A 5 48.01 34.91 68.59
C PRO A 5 48.69 33.59 68.20
N GLY A 6 48.85 32.62 69.11
CA GLY A 6 49.67 31.43 68.86
C GLY A 6 49.16 30.11 69.46
N ARG A 7 47.99 30.08 70.13
CA ARG A 7 47.43 28.82 70.66
C ARG A 7 46.09 28.52 70.01
N LYS A 8 46.07 27.53 69.11
CA LYS A 8 44.83 26.95 68.55
C LYS A 8 43.90 26.55 69.71
N PRO A 9 42.62 26.99 69.73
CA PRO A 9 41.64 26.59 70.73
C PRO A 9 41.54 25.06 70.84
N GLN A 10 41.40 24.54 72.06
CA GLN A 10 41.32 23.08 72.29
C GLN A 10 40.15 22.44 71.54
N LEU A 11 39.00 23.13 71.50
CA LEU A 11 37.82 22.71 70.76
C LEU A 11 38.09 22.54 69.24
N LEU A 12 38.84 23.46 68.65
CA LEU A 12 39.18 23.40 67.22
C LEU A 12 40.07 22.18 66.91
N LYS A 13 41.05 21.88 67.78
CA LYS A 13 41.91 20.69 67.63
C LYS A 13 41.13 19.38 67.73
N GLN A 14 40.13 19.33 68.63
CA GLN A 14 39.27 18.16 68.80
C GLN A 14 38.36 17.93 67.59
N LEU A 15 37.74 19.00 67.06
CA LEU A 15 36.90 18.93 65.88
C LEU A 15 37.71 18.57 64.61
N GLU A 16 38.87 19.19 64.40
CA GLU A 16 39.76 18.86 63.28
C GLU A 16 40.22 17.39 63.34
N GLY A 17 40.52 16.89 64.54
CA GLY A 17 40.89 15.49 64.78
C GLY A 17 39.73 14.50 64.58
N TYR A 18 38.50 14.89 64.94
CA TYR A 18 37.29 14.11 64.67
C TYR A 18 37.02 14.00 63.16
N VAL A 19 37.00 15.13 62.46
CA VAL A 19 36.76 15.19 61.02
C VAL A 19 37.81 14.39 60.24
N HIS A 20 39.10 14.49 60.59
CA HIS A 20 40.14 13.71 59.92
C HIS A 20 39.97 12.19 60.08
N LYS A 21 39.57 11.74 61.27
CA LYS A 21 39.37 10.31 61.56
C LYS A 21 38.15 9.77 60.82
N GLU A 22 37.02 10.46 60.91
CA GLU A 22 35.78 10.04 60.25
C GLU A 22 35.90 10.09 58.72
N LEU A 23 36.57 11.10 58.16
CA LEU A 23 36.82 11.17 56.70
C LEU A 23 37.81 10.10 56.20
N GLN A 24 38.71 9.59 57.05
CA GLN A 24 39.59 8.47 56.69
C GLN A 24 38.87 7.13 56.65
N ILE A 25 37.76 7.01 57.37
CA ILE A 25 36.92 5.79 57.40
C ILE A 25 36.02 5.74 56.16
N ILE A 26 35.58 6.90 55.66
CA ILE A 26 34.71 7.00 54.48
C ILE A 26 35.49 6.72 53.19
N SER A 27 35.06 5.70 52.44
CA SER A 27 35.74 5.28 51.21
C SER A 27 35.23 6.00 49.96
N SER A 28 36.16 6.52 49.12
CA SER A 28 35.83 7.25 47.89
C SER A 28 35.12 6.43 46.80
N SER A 29 34.92 5.13 47.03
CA SER A 29 34.31 4.18 46.10
C SER A 29 32.79 4.12 46.21
N GLU A 30 32.19 4.64 47.29
CA GLU A 30 30.76 4.51 47.52
C GLU A 30 29.95 5.60 46.82
N PRO A 31 28.78 5.27 46.23
CA PRO A 31 27.91 6.24 45.58
C PRO A 31 27.39 7.32 46.56
N GLN A 32 27.36 7.03 47.86
CA GLN A 32 26.96 7.95 48.93
C GLN A 32 28.14 8.69 49.57
N PHE A 33 29.34 8.59 48.99
CA PHE A 33 30.55 9.21 49.54
C PHE A 33 30.37 10.69 49.86
N GLN A 34 29.70 11.44 48.99
CA GLN A 34 29.48 12.87 49.19
C GLN A 34 28.47 13.16 50.31
N GLU A 35 27.42 12.35 50.44
CA GLU A 35 26.41 12.47 51.51
C GLU A 35 27.02 12.11 52.86
N GLN A 36 27.80 11.03 52.93
CA GLN A 36 28.50 10.60 54.15
C GLN A 36 29.55 11.64 54.59
N ARG A 37 30.30 12.23 53.64
CA ARG A 37 31.23 13.33 53.95
C ARG A 37 30.49 14.54 54.50
N LEU A 38 29.37 14.91 53.90
CA LEU A 38 28.55 16.03 54.36
C LEU A 38 28.02 15.79 55.78
N GLN A 39 27.62 14.57 56.10
CA GLN A 39 27.17 14.15 57.44
C GLN A 39 28.24 14.43 58.51
N VAL A 40 29.49 14.04 58.26
CA VAL A 40 30.62 14.27 59.19
C VAL A 40 30.84 15.76 59.46
N TYR A 41 30.74 16.59 58.42
CA TYR A 41 30.84 18.05 58.58
C TYR A 41 29.63 18.65 59.28
N GLN A 42 28.41 18.14 59.06
CA GLN A 42 27.21 18.57 59.77
C GLN A 42 27.29 18.26 61.27
N ASP A 43 27.82 17.09 61.63
CA ASP A 43 28.01 16.67 63.02
C ASP A 43 29.08 17.52 63.71
N ALA A 44 30.22 17.75 63.04
CA ALA A 44 31.27 18.63 63.54
C ALA A 44 30.77 20.07 63.72
N PHE A 45 29.98 20.58 62.77
CA PHE A 45 29.37 21.91 62.86
C PHE A 45 28.31 21.99 63.96
N GLY A 46 27.51 20.93 64.16
CA GLY A 46 26.57 20.84 65.28
C GLY A 46 27.27 20.88 66.65
N CYS A 47 28.39 20.18 66.80
CA CYS A 47 29.25 20.26 67.98
C CYS A 47 29.85 21.66 68.16
N PHE A 48 30.30 22.30 67.08
CA PHE A 48 30.81 23.68 67.11
C PHE A 48 29.74 24.67 67.60
N ILE A 49 28.51 24.60 67.09
CA ILE A 49 27.42 25.52 67.45
C ILE A 49 27.07 25.45 68.95
N LYS A 50 27.07 24.25 69.55
CA LYS A 50 26.74 24.03 70.96
C LYS A 50 27.68 24.77 71.92
N GLU A 51 28.93 25.00 71.52
CA GLU A 51 29.94 25.68 72.34
C GLU A 51 29.82 27.22 72.27
N PHE A 52 29.22 27.77 71.21
CA PHE A 52 29.05 29.23 71.01
C PHE A 52 27.70 29.73 71.52
N LYS A 53 27.50 29.69 72.86
CA LYS A 53 26.20 30.00 73.49
C LYS A 53 25.54 31.33 73.08
N THR A 54 26.32 32.39 72.87
CA THR A 54 25.80 33.73 72.51
C THR A 54 25.28 33.79 71.07
N TYR A 55 25.92 33.09 70.13
CA TYR A 55 25.57 33.08 68.71
C TYR A 55 24.83 31.81 68.27
N GLN A 56 24.62 30.88 69.20
CA GLN A 56 23.98 29.59 68.98
C GLN A 56 22.62 29.72 68.25
N PRO A 57 21.70 30.64 68.61
CA PRO A 57 20.40 30.73 67.92
C PRO A 57 20.55 31.09 66.44
N LEU A 58 21.46 32.02 66.13
CA LEU A 58 21.73 32.46 64.75
C LEU A 58 22.39 31.34 63.94
N LEU A 59 23.44 30.70 64.47
CA LEU A 59 24.13 29.62 63.76
C LEU A 59 23.25 28.38 63.58
N SER A 60 22.40 28.07 64.56
CA SER A 60 21.41 26.99 64.45
C SER A 60 20.34 27.31 63.40
N ALA A 61 19.88 28.56 63.34
CA ALA A 61 18.95 29.00 62.30
C ALA A 61 19.57 28.87 60.91
N ILE A 62 20.82 29.34 60.72
CA ILE A 62 21.54 29.21 59.46
C ILE A 62 21.71 27.73 59.07
N LYS A 63 22.16 26.86 60.00
CA LYS A 63 22.30 25.41 59.77
C LYS A 63 20.96 24.81 59.31
N ARG A 64 19.88 25.16 60.00
CA ARG A 64 18.53 24.67 59.70
C ARG A 64 18.05 25.10 58.31
N GLU A 65 18.30 26.35 57.88
CA GLU A 65 17.94 26.78 56.52
C GLU A 65 18.68 25.97 55.44
N TYR A 66 19.96 25.67 55.65
CA TYR A 66 20.72 24.82 54.71
C TYR A 66 20.24 23.36 54.73
N GLU A 67 19.94 22.81 55.91
CA GLU A 67 19.39 21.46 56.02
C GLU A 67 18.01 21.34 55.36
N ASN A 68 17.14 22.34 55.56
CA ASN A 68 15.83 22.40 54.92
C ASN A 68 15.94 22.47 53.39
N THR A 69 16.85 23.29 52.87
CA THR A 69 17.06 23.42 51.42
C THR A 69 17.66 22.16 50.80
N LEU A 70 18.59 21.49 51.49
CA LEU A 70 19.12 20.20 51.07
C LEU A 70 18.05 19.10 51.06
N ALA A 71 17.22 19.02 52.10
CA ALA A 71 16.12 18.07 52.15
C ALA A 71 15.13 18.29 50.99
N TYR A 72 14.75 19.56 50.75
CA TYR A 72 13.90 19.93 49.61
C TYR A 72 14.50 19.50 48.27
N GLN A 73 15.80 19.72 48.05
CA GLN A 73 16.48 19.30 46.82
C GLN A 73 16.54 17.77 46.68
N GLN A 74 16.77 17.04 47.76
CA GLN A 74 16.75 15.57 47.74
C GLN A 74 15.36 15.02 47.40
N ASP A 75 14.30 15.62 47.93
CA ASP A 75 12.93 15.23 47.61
C ASP A 75 12.60 15.51 46.13
N GLN A 76 13.01 16.67 45.60
CA GLN A 76 12.90 16.97 44.17
C GLN A 76 13.66 15.95 43.30
N ILE A 77 14.86 15.54 43.69
CA ILE A 77 15.62 14.50 42.96
C ILE A 77 14.88 13.15 43.00
N ARG A 78 14.29 12.78 44.15
CA ARG A 78 13.52 11.54 44.30
C ARG A 78 12.26 11.53 43.44
N GLU A 79 11.61 12.67 43.24
CA GLU A 79 10.46 12.81 42.35
C GLU A 79 10.83 12.66 40.87
N LEU A 80 12.04 13.04 40.47
CA LEU A 80 12.50 12.93 39.08
C LEU A 80 12.79 11.48 38.63
N GLU A 81 13.17 10.61 39.56
CA GLU A 81 13.51 9.21 39.27
C GLU A 81 12.34 8.40 38.67
N PRO A 82 11.11 8.42 39.23
CA PRO A 82 9.97 7.76 38.61
C PRO A 82 9.61 8.37 37.25
N LEU A 83 9.74 9.69 37.08
CA LEU A 83 9.51 10.35 35.78
C LEU A 83 10.48 9.84 34.71
N ARG A 84 11.77 9.71 35.05
CA ARG A 84 12.78 9.12 34.14
C ARG A 84 12.45 7.68 33.79
N SER A 85 12.01 6.88 34.77
CA SER A 85 11.61 5.50 34.54
C SER A 85 10.41 5.40 33.60
N HIS A 86 9.41 6.28 33.79
CA HIS A 86 8.22 6.34 32.96
C HIS A 86 8.55 6.79 31.53
N LEU A 87 9.38 7.84 31.39
CA LEU A 87 9.87 8.30 30.09
C LEU A 87 10.52 7.16 29.32
N ARG A 88 11.44 6.42 29.96
CA ARG A 88 12.10 5.27 29.34
C ARG A 88 11.10 4.22 28.85
N LEU A 89 10.11 3.87 29.66
CA LEU A 89 9.07 2.90 29.28
C LEU A 89 8.25 3.38 28.07
N VAL A 90 7.87 4.66 28.05
CA VAL A 90 7.12 5.26 26.93
C VAL A 90 8.00 5.30 25.68
N THR A 91 9.29 5.61 25.80
CA THR A 91 10.24 5.57 24.69
C THR A 91 10.35 4.16 24.10
N GLU A 92 10.53 3.14 24.95
CA GLU A 92 10.58 1.72 24.53
C GLU A 92 9.26 1.28 23.88
N GLU A 93 8.12 1.76 24.36
CA GLU A 93 6.82 1.49 23.74
C GLU A 93 6.67 2.14 22.37
N CYS A 94 7.07 3.40 22.23
CA CYS A 94 7.08 4.10 20.95
C CYS A 94 8.00 3.42 19.95
N GLU A 95 9.22 3.05 20.34
CA GLU A 95 10.17 2.32 19.49
C GLU A 95 9.59 1.00 18.99
N ARG A 96 8.93 0.24 19.88
CA ARG A 96 8.27 -1.01 19.51
C ARG A 96 7.12 -0.81 18.52
N LYS A 97 6.30 0.23 18.73
CA LYS A 97 5.20 0.58 17.81
C LYS A 97 5.73 0.98 16.44
N VAL A 98 6.80 1.76 16.41
CA VAL A 98 7.47 2.15 15.16
C VAL A 98 8.00 0.90 14.46
N GLN A 99 8.74 0.03 15.15
CA GLN A 99 9.27 -1.20 14.55
C GLN A 99 8.17 -2.11 13.99
N ALA A 100 7.06 -2.30 14.71
CA ALA A 100 5.93 -3.09 14.24
C ALA A 100 5.33 -2.52 12.95
N ARG A 101 5.12 -1.19 12.87
CA ARG A 101 4.64 -0.52 11.66
C ARG A 101 5.59 -0.70 10.48
N TRP A 102 6.89 -0.61 10.72
CA TRP A 102 7.90 -0.82 9.68
C TRP A 102 7.91 -2.26 9.15
N GLU A 103 7.66 -3.24 10.02
CA GLU A 103 7.55 -4.65 9.61
C GLU A 103 6.28 -4.91 8.80
N GLU A 104 5.14 -4.35 9.22
CA GLU A 104 3.88 -4.37 8.47
C GLU A 104 4.08 -3.79 7.06
N GLU A 105 4.61 -2.56 6.96
CA GLU A 105 4.83 -1.88 5.68
C GLU A 105 5.81 -2.67 4.79
N ARG A 106 6.89 -3.22 5.36
CA ARG A 106 7.82 -4.10 4.63
C ARG A 106 7.17 -5.39 4.13
N SER A 107 6.22 -5.95 4.87
CA SER A 107 5.48 -7.14 4.44
C SER A 107 4.52 -6.80 3.30
N GLU A 108 3.83 -5.66 3.38
CA GLU A 108 2.90 -5.17 2.37
C GLU A 108 3.62 -4.81 1.06
N ILE A 109 4.73 -4.07 1.14
CA ILE A 109 5.57 -3.75 -0.03
C ILE A 109 6.03 -5.04 -0.73
N ARG A 110 6.39 -6.08 0.03
CA ARG A 110 6.77 -7.38 -0.56
C ARG A 110 5.59 -8.05 -1.25
N ALA A 111 4.43 -8.10 -0.61
CA ALA A 111 3.22 -8.66 -1.20
C ALA A 111 2.83 -7.93 -2.49
N LEU A 112 2.73 -6.60 -2.45
CA LEU A 112 2.42 -5.76 -3.63
C LEU A 112 3.45 -5.93 -4.75
N LYS A 113 4.74 -6.05 -4.42
CA LYS A 113 5.76 -6.37 -5.43
C LYS A 113 5.50 -7.72 -6.07
N THR A 114 5.19 -8.76 -5.30
CA THR A 114 4.92 -10.09 -5.88
C THR A 114 3.68 -10.08 -6.76
N GLU A 115 2.61 -9.39 -6.35
CA GLU A 115 1.39 -9.23 -7.13
C GLU A 115 1.65 -8.46 -8.42
N LYS A 116 2.38 -7.34 -8.36
CA LYS A 116 2.79 -6.59 -9.55
C LYS A 116 3.50 -7.49 -10.58
N HIS A 117 4.46 -8.31 -10.14
CA HIS A 117 5.16 -9.23 -11.04
C HIS A 117 4.24 -10.33 -11.59
N GLN A 118 3.24 -10.79 -10.81
CA GLN A 118 2.24 -11.73 -11.30
C GLN A 118 1.35 -11.09 -12.37
N LEU A 119 0.84 -9.89 -12.12
CA LEU A 119 0.01 -9.14 -13.07
C LEU A 119 0.76 -8.83 -14.35
N GLN A 120 2.04 -8.44 -14.27
CA GLN A 120 2.89 -8.23 -15.44
C GLN A 120 2.99 -9.49 -16.31
N ARG A 121 3.23 -10.66 -15.69
CA ARG A 121 3.25 -11.94 -16.43
C ARG A 121 1.91 -12.27 -17.08
N VAL A 122 0.80 -11.97 -16.41
CA VAL A 122 -0.54 -12.17 -17.00
C VAL A 122 -0.76 -11.25 -18.20
N ILE A 123 -0.35 -9.97 -18.11
CA ILE A 123 -0.45 -9.02 -19.22
C ILE A 123 0.39 -9.50 -20.41
N GLU A 124 1.62 -9.94 -20.17
CA GLU A 124 2.49 -10.50 -21.22
C GLU A 124 1.85 -11.70 -21.90
N ALA A 125 1.35 -12.67 -21.12
CA ALA A 125 0.67 -13.85 -21.66
C ALA A 125 -0.61 -13.51 -22.45
N MET A 126 -1.36 -12.50 -22.02
CA MET A 126 -2.55 -12.03 -22.75
C MET A 126 -2.18 -11.33 -24.06
N LYS A 127 -1.12 -10.52 -24.07
CA LYS A 127 -0.59 -9.90 -25.29
C LYS A 127 -0.08 -10.95 -26.29
N GLU A 128 0.61 -11.98 -25.82
CA GLU A 128 1.04 -13.09 -26.67
C GLU A 128 -0.16 -13.78 -27.32
N LYS A 129 -1.21 -14.08 -26.54
CA LYS A 129 -2.46 -14.64 -27.08
C LYS A 129 -3.12 -13.72 -28.09
N GLU A 130 -3.21 -12.43 -27.81
CA GLU A 130 -3.76 -11.43 -28.73
C GLU A 130 -3.01 -11.44 -30.06
N THR A 131 -1.67 -11.34 -30.03
CA THR A 131 -0.85 -11.39 -31.25
C THR A 131 -1.01 -12.71 -32.02
N ALA A 132 -1.09 -13.85 -31.32
CA ALA A 132 -1.32 -15.15 -31.95
C ALA A 132 -2.70 -15.23 -32.61
N THR A 133 -3.76 -14.76 -31.94
CA THR A 133 -5.11 -14.72 -32.52
C THR A 133 -5.19 -13.76 -33.71
N GLN A 134 -4.53 -12.60 -33.62
CA GLN A 134 -4.47 -11.62 -34.69
C GLN A 134 -3.79 -12.20 -35.95
N ALA A 135 -2.67 -12.91 -35.78
CA ALA A 135 -1.99 -13.59 -36.88
C ALA A 135 -2.88 -14.66 -37.56
N VAL A 136 -3.69 -15.38 -36.79
CA VAL A 136 -4.66 -16.34 -37.35
C VAL A 136 -5.76 -15.61 -38.12
N VAL A 137 -6.28 -14.50 -37.60
CA VAL A 137 -7.29 -13.67 -38.29
C VAL A 137 -6.74 -13.15 -39.62
N GLU A 138 -5.53 -12.59 -39.63
CA GLU A 138 -4.89 -12.09 -40.85
C GLU A 138 -4.68 -13.18 -41.89
N ARG A 139 -4.24 -14.37 -41.46
CA ARG A 139 -4.12 -15.54 -42.35
C ARG A 139 -5.47 -15.92 -42.94
N LEU A 140 -6.52 -16.05 -42.12
CA LEU A 140 -7.86 -16.42 -42.59
C LEU A 140 -8.44 -15.38 -43.54
N GLN A 141 -8.19 -14.09 -43.29
CA GLN A 141 -8.58 -13.01 -44.21
C GLN A 141 -7.87 -13.15 -45.57
N SER A 142 -6.56 -13.44 -45.57
CA SER A 142 -5.79 -13.71 -46.80
C SER A 142 -6.36 -14.91 -47.55
N ASP A 143 -6.55 -16.04 -46.86
CA ASP A 143 -7.06 -17.29 -47.44
C ASP A 143 -8.47 -17.09 -48.05
N LEU A 144 -9.33 -16.34 -47.35
CA LEU A 144 -10.66 -15.99 -47.83
C LEU A 144 -10.60 -15.11 -49.08
N SER A 145 -9.73 -14.10 -49.10
CA SER A 145 -9.55 -13.23 -50.26
C SER A 145 -9.04 -14.00 -51.48
N ALA A 146 -8.13 -14.95 -51.27
CA ALA A 146 -7.60 -15.82 -52.31
C ALA A 146 -8.69 -16.74 -52.87
N GLN A 147 -9.53 -17.33 -52.02
CA GLN A 147 -10.69 -18.11 -52.47
C GLN A 147 -11.67 -17.26 -53.28
N TYR A 148 -12.03 -16.05 -52.82
CA TYR A 148 -12.92 -15.17 -53.57
C TYR A 148 -12.37 -14.82 -54.96
N LEU A 149 -11.05 -14.58 -55.06
CA LEU A 149 -10.40 -14.34 -56.34
C LEU A 149 -10.50 -15.56 -57.26
N GLN A 150 -10.20 -16.77 -56.75
CA GLN A 150 -10.33 -18.01 -57.50
C GLN A 150 -11.76 -18.24 -58.00
N TYR A 151 -12.77 -18.01 -57.16
CA TYR A 151 -14.17 -18.14 -57.56
C TYR A 151 -14.56 -17.15 -58.67
N ARG A 152 -14.04 -15.92 -58.60
CA ARG A 152 -14.25 -14.91 -59.64
C ARG A 152 -13.60 -15.33 -60.96
N GLU A 153 -12.34 -15.75 -60.93
CA GLU A 153 -11.62 -16.23 -62.13
C GLU A 153 -12.32 -17.44 -62.76
N GLN A 154 -12.78 -18.40 -61.95
CA GLN A 154 -13.55 -19.54 -62.42
C GLN A 154 -14.88 -19.11 -63.06
N ARG A 155 -15.57 -18.14 -62.46
CA ARG A 155 -16.81 -17.57 -63.02
C ARG A 155 -16.53 -16.91 -64.37
N ASP A 156 -15.48 -16.10 -64.47
CA ASP A 156 -15.10 -15.40 -65.69
C ASP A 156 -14.73 -16.40 -66.81
N ALA A 157 -13.98 -17.46 -66.47
CA ALA A 157 -13.67 -18.55 -67.40
C ALA A 157 -14.93 -19.29 -67.89
N ARG A 158 -15.90 -19.57 -66.99
CA ARG A 158 -17.19 -20.18 -67.37
C ARG A 158 -18.01 -19.28 -68.28
N GLN A 159 -18.06 -17.98 -67.99
CA GLN A 159 -18.76 -17.01 -68.84
C GLN A 159 -18.16 -16.94 -70.24
N LEU A 160 -16.83 -16.93 -70.33
CA LEU A 160 -16.11 -16.96 -71.61
C LEU A 160 -16.41 -18.25 -72.39
N LEU A 161 -16.43 -19.41 -71.72
CA LEU A 161 -16.78 -20.68 -72.34
C LEU A 161 -18.23 -20.70 -72.85
N ILE A 162 -19.19 -20.20 -72.05
CA ILE A 162 -20.60 -20.08 -72.46
C ILE A 162 -20.71 -19.16 -73.68
N TRP A 163 -20.01 -18.03 -73.68
CA TRP A 163 -19.99 -17.12 -74.82
C TRP A 163 -19.46 -17.81 -76.07
N GLN A 164 -18.35 -18.56 -75.98
CA GLN A 164 -17.80 -19.35 -77.08
C GLN A 164 -18.78 -20.41 -77.58
N ILE A 165 -19.41 -21.16 -76.68
CA ILE A 165 -20.43 -22.17 -77.04
C ILE A 165 -21.62 -21.52 -77.74
N ASN A 166 -22.12 -20.39 -77.24
CA ASN A 166 -23.22 -19.67 -77.85
C ASN A 166 -22.86 -19.10 -79.23
N ASP A 167 -21.62 -18.66 -79.41
CA ASP A 167 -21.10 -18.20 -80.70
C ASP A 167 -21.06 -19.35 -81.72
N LEU A 168 -20.51 -20.50 -81.32
CA LEU A 168 -20.51 -21.73 -82.12
C LEU A 168 -21.93 -22.24 -82.42
N THR A 169 -22.83 -22.23 -81.43
CA THR A 169 -24.22 -22.66 -81.57
C THR A 169 -25.00 -21.72 -82.47
N ARG A 170 -24.76 -20.40 -82.40
CA ARG A 170 -25.34 -19.45 -83.35
C ARG A 170 -24.82 -19.71 -84.78
N GLY A 171 -23.55 -20.06 -84.92
CA GLY A 171 -22.98 -20.52 -86.18
C GLY A 171 -23.59 -21.83 -86.70
N SER A 172 -23.99 -22.76 -85.82
CA SER A 172 -24.59 -24.05 -86.22
C SER A 172 -26.11 -24.02 -86.35
N VAL A 173 -26.82 -23.13 -85.66
CA VAL A 173 -28.29 -22.97 -85.74
C VAL A 173 -28.71 -22.21 -86.99
N GLU A 174 -27.79 -21.50 -87.65
CA GLU A 174 -28.02 -21.11 -89.05
C GLU A 174 -28.10 -22.34 -89.99
N GLU A 175 -27.73 -23.55 -89.56
CA GLU A 175 -27.78 -24.76 -90.38
C GLU A 175 -28.98 -25.70 -90.10
N GLU A 176 -29.52 -25.89 -88.87
CA GLU A 176 -30.60 -26.91 -88.66
C GLU A 176 -31.65 -26.67 -87.54
N HIS A 177 -32.90 -27.06 -87.83
CA HIS A 177 -34.09 -27.32 -86.98
C HIS A 177 -34.60 -28.74 -87.34
N PRO A 178 -35.47 -29.48 -86.57
CA PRO A 178 -36.20 -29.22 -85.30
C PRO A 178 -36.36 -30.46 -84.33
N ALA A 179 -37.30 -30.34 -83.37
CA ALA A 179 -38.16 -31.37 -82.74
C ALA A 179 -37.61 -32.20 -81.55
N ASP A 180 -38.17 -32.14 -80.33
CA ASP A 180 -39.54 -32.43 -79.82
C ASP A 180 -39.82 -33.93 -79.61
N GLY A 181 -40.42 -34.28 -78.46
CA GLY A 181 -41.05 -35.59 -78.25
C GLY A 181 -40.85 -36.28 -76.90
N ASN A 182 -41.71 -35.96 -75.93
CA ASN A 182 -42.11 -36.72 -74.74
C ASN A 182 -41.97 -38.26 -74.78
N SER A 183 -41.58 -38.88 -73.65
CA SER A 183 -42.07 -40.21 -73.25
C SER A 183 -42.01 -40.40 -71.73
N ASP A 184 -43.17 -40.31 -71.10
CA ASP A 184 -43.41 -40.49 -69.67
C ASP A 184 -43.56 -41.97 -69.34
N ALA A 185 -42.45 -42.71 -69.47
CA ALA A 185 -42.28 -44.06 -68.95
C ALA A 185 -40.92 -44.08 -68.25
N ARG A 186 -40.88 -43.79 -66.94
CA ARG A 186 -39.62 -43.77 -66.19
C ARG A 186 -38.92 -45.12 -66.33
N ASP A 187 -37.79 -45.06 -67.02
CA ASP A 187 -36.88 -46.17 -67.30
C ASP A 187 -36.55 -46.92 -65.99
N PRO A 188 -36.59 -48.27 -65.95
CA PRO A 188 -36.10 -49.05 -64.80
C PRO A 188 -34.69 -48.64 -64.33
N VAL A 189 -33.85 -48.10 -65.21
CA VAL A 189 -32.55 -47.51 -64.84
C VAL A 189 -32.72 -46.24 -63.99
N GLN A 190 -33.69 -45.39 -64.29
CA GLN A 190 -34.01 -44.19 -63.52
C GLN A 190 -34.51 -44.53 -62.11
N LEU A 191 -35.28 -45.63 -61.98
CA LEU A 191 -35.71 -46.15 -60.67
C LEU A 191 -34.54 -46.74 -59.87
N GLN A 192 -33.59 -47.42 -60.52
CA GLN A 192 -32.37 -47.85 -59.83
C GLN A 192 -31.50 -46.67 -59.41
N LEU A 193 -31.43 -45.62 -60.24
CA LEU A 193 -30.68 -44.40 -59.93
C LEU A 193 -31.30 -43.68 -58.74
N SER A 194 -32.64 -43.51 -58.71
CA SER A 194 -33.33 -42.88 -57.59
C SER A 194 -33.19 -43.70 -56.30
N LEU A 195 -33.23 -45.04 -56.37
CA LEU A 195 -33.00 -45.91 -55.22
C LEU A 195 -31.57 -45.77 -54.68
N LYS A 196 -30.57 -45.67 -55.55
CA LYS A 196 -29.17 -45.40 -55.15
C LYS A 196 -29.01 -44.02 -54.51
N VAL A 197 -29.72 -43.01 -55.02
CA VAL A 197 -29.75 -41.66 -54.44
C VAL A 197 -30.39 -41.70 -53.05
N CYS A 198 -31.57 -42.30 -52.89
CA CYS A 198 -32.23 -42.42 -51.59
C CYS A 198 -31.36 -43.18 -50.55
N ARG A 199 -30.61 -44.20 -50.98
CA ARG A 199 -29.67 -44.91 -50.09
C ARG A 199 -28.52 -44.01 -49.64
N ARG A 200 -27.99 -43.19 -50.54
CA ARG A 200 -26.95 -42.21 -50.19
C ARG A 200 -27.48 -41.14 -49.25
N ASP A 201 -28.67 -40.61 -49.54
CA ASP A 201 -29.28 -39.57 -48.69
C ASP A 201 -29.53 -40.11 -47.28
N LEU A 202 -29.95 -41.37 -47.16
CA LEU A 202 -30.11 -42.04 -45.87
C LEU A 202 -28.78 -42.19 -45.13
N THR A 203 -27.69 -42.56 -45.80
CA THR A 203 -26.37 -42.61 -45.17
C THR A 203 -25.89 -41.23 -44.73
N THR A 204 -26.08 -40.20 -45.57
CA THR A 204 -25.72 -38.82 -45.24
C THR A 204 -26.49 -38.31 -44.02
N ALA A 205 -27.80 -38.55 -43.97
CA ALA A 205 -28.64 -38.15 -42.83
C ALA A 205 -28.26 -38.90 -41.54
N GLN A 206 -27.86 -40.17 -41.65
CA GLN A 206 -27.36 -40.95 -40.50
C GLN A 206 -26.03 -40.39 -39.98
N GLU A 207 -25.11 -40.04 -40.89
CA GLU A 207 -23.83 -39.40 -40.55
C GLU A 207 -24.03 -38.05 -39.87
N GLU A 208 -24.93 -37.21 -40.40
CA GLU A 208 -25.30 -35.93 -39.78
C GLU A 208 -25.92 -36.10 -38.39
N LEU A 209 -26.76 -37.11 -38.19
CA LEU A 209 -27.33 -37.42 -36.88
C LEU A 209 -26.26 -37.88 -35.89
N THR A 210 -25.31 -38.69 -36.33
CA THR A 210 -24.16 -39.08 -35.48
C THR A 210 -23.24 -37.91 -35.17
N ARG A 211 -23.01 -37.02 -36.14
CA ARG A 211 -22.24 -35.77 -35.95
C ARG A 211 -22.93 -34.88 -34.92
N MET A 212 -24.23 -34.64 -35.08
CA MET A 212 -25.03 -33.89 -34.13
C MET A 212 -24.94 -34.52 -32.73
N LYS A 213 -25.18 -35.83 -32.60
CA LYS A 213 -25.06 -36.50 -31.29
C LYS A 213 -23.68 -36.35 -30.65
N ALA A 214 -22.60 -36.33 -31.43
CA ALA A 214 -21.25 -36.10 -30.93
C ALA A 214 -21.01 -34.63 -30.52
N GLU A 215 -21.52 -33.67 -31.30
CA GLU A 215 -21.45 -32.23 -31.01
C GLU A 215 -22.25 -31.84 -29.75
N TYR A 216 -23.38 -32.50 -29.51
CA TYR A 216 -24.25 -32.25 -28.35
C TYR A 216 -24.04 -33.24 -27.18
N TRP A 217 -23.03 -34.12 -27.24
CA TRP A 217 -22.70 -35.04 -26.15
C TRP A 217 -22.18 -34.29 -24.91
N ASP A 218 -21.55 -33.14 -25.10
CA ASP A 218 -20.95 -32.32 -24.04
C ASP A 218 -21.86 -31.16 -23.59
N VAL A 219 -23.18 -31.28 -23.82
CA VAL A 219 -24.14 -30.34 -23.24
C VAL A 219 -24.31 -30.69 -21.77
N VAL A 220 -23.88 -29.77 -20.90
CA VAL A 220 -24.01 -29.84 -19.45
C VAL A 220 -25.42 -30.35 -19.09
N PRO A 221 -25.55 -31.51 -18.42
CA PRO A 221 -26.83 -32.07 -18.05
C PRO A 221 -27.67 -31.03 -17.30
N ARG A 222 -28.99 -30.95 -17.57
CA ARG A 222 -29.90 -29.99 -16.90
C ARG A 222 -29.69 -29.91 -15.39
N ARG A 223 -29.41 -31.04 -14.74
CA ARG A 223 -29.11 -31.12 -13.31
C ARG A 223 -27.90 -30.28 -12.86
N ASN A 224 -26.85 -30.21 -13.68
CA ASN A 224 -25.66 -29.41 -13.41
C ASN A 224 -25.93 -27.92 -13.67
N TRP A 225 -26.77 -27.59 -14.65
CA TRP A 225 -27.27 -26.23 -14.84
C TRP A 225 -28.11 -25.75 -13.66
N ASP A 226 -29.06 -26.57 -13.21
CA ASP A 226 -29.90 -26.24 -12.06
C ASP A 226 -29.07 -26.05 -10.79
N ALA A 227 -28.04 -26.88 -10.59
CA ALA A 227 -27.09 -26.73 -9.49
C ALA A 227 -26.26 -25.44 -9.61
N LEU A 228 -25.75 -25.14 -10.80
CA LEU A 228 -24.98 -23.92 -11.06
C LEU A 228 -25.85 -22.66 -10.84
N GLU A 229 -27.08 -22.68 -11.34
CA GLU A 229 -28.06 -21.60 -11.18
C GLU A 229 -28.40 -21.36 -9.70
N GLN A 230 -28.61 -22.43 -8.92
CA GLN A 230 -28.81 -22.31 -7.47
C GLN A 230 -27.60 -21.68 -6.76
N THR A 231 -26.38 -22.10 -7.11
CA THR A 231 -25.17 -21.49 -6.51
C THR A 231 -25.01 -20.03 -6.90
N HIS A 232 -25.37 -19.67 -8.13
CA HIS A 232 -25.35 -18.29 -8.60
C HIS A 232 -26.33 -17.43 -7.81
N GLN A 233 -27.58 -17.89 -7.64
CA GLN A 233 -28.60 -17.18 -6.86
C GLN A 233 -28.20 -17.02 -5.39
N GLN A 234 -27.62 -18.06 -4.77
CA GLN A 234 -27.11 -17.97 -3.40
C GLN A 234 -25.99 -16.94 -3.27
N ASN A 235 -25.04 -16.93 -4.21
CA ASN A 235 -23.95 -15.95 -4.20
C ASN A 235 -24.48 -14.53 -4.41
N LEU A 236 -25.48 -14.35 -5.26
CA LEU A 236 -26.13 -13.06 -5.46
C LEU A 236 -26.78 -12.55 -4.16
N SER A 237 -27.49 -13.41 -3.43
CA SER A 237 -28.07 -13.02 -2.13
C SER A 237 -27.01 -12.64 -1.10
N LYS A 238 -25.89 -13.38 -1.04
CA LYS A 238 -24.78 -13.08 -0.12
C LYS A 238 -24.10 -11.75 -0.45
N MET A 239 -23.95 -11.45 -1.73
CA MET A 239 -23.39 -10.17 -2.17
C MET A 239 -24.30 -9.01 -1.81
N GLN A 240 -25.62 -9.16 -1.98
CA GLN A 240 -26.59 -8.14 -1.56
C GLN A 240 -26.58 -7.91 -0.05
N THR A 241 -26.49 -8.96 0.77
CA THR A 241 -26.37 -8.80 2.23
C THR A 241 -25.08 -8.10 2.62
N LEU A 242 -23.94 -8.50 2.06
CA LEU A 242 -22.65 -7.84 2.33
C LEU A 242 -22.65 -6.38 1.90
N GLN A 243 -23.31 -6.05 0.80
CA GLN A 243 -23.45 -4.67 0.35
C GLN A 243 -24.30 -3.83 1.31
N SER A 244 -25.40 -4.39 1.82
CA SER A 244 -26.22 -3.75 2.85
C SER A 244 -25.43 -3.52 4.14
N ASP A 245 -24.65 -4.52 4.57
CA ASP A 245 -23.81 -4.43 5.78
C ASP A 245 -22.72 -3.38 5.62
N PHE A 246 -22.08 -3.31 4.44
CA PHE A 246 -21.11 -2.28 4.10
C PHE A 246 -21.73 -0.88 4.13
N ASP A 247 -22.91 -0.72 3.54
CA ASP A 247 -23.62 0.56 3.55
C ASP A 247 -24.03 0.95 4.98
N GLN A 248 -24.37 -0.01 5.84
CA GLN A 248 -24.63 0.24 7.26
C GLN A 248 -23.36 0.70 7.98
N LEU A 249 -22.26 -0.02 7.83
CA LEU A 249 -20.99 0.32 8.46
C LEU A 249 -20.51 1.71 8.03
N LYS A 250 -20.71 2.06 6.75
CA LYS A 250 -20.41 3.39 6.23
C LYS A 250 -21.25 4.47 6.93
N ARG A 251 -22.55 4.25 7.10
CA ARG A 251 -23.43 5.18 7.85
C ARG A 251 -22.98 5.32 9.30
N GLU A 252 -22.67 4.22 9.98
CA GLU A 252 -22.18 4.24 11.37
C GLU A 252 -20.84 4.99 11.49
N HIS A 253 -19.93 4.79 10.53
CA HIS A 253 -18.68 5.52 10.46
C HIS A 253 -18.89 7.02 10.23
N ASP A 254 -19.79 7.40 9.33
CA ASP A 254 -20.12 8.81 9.07
C ASP A 254 -20.72 9.47 10.33
N ILE A 255 -21.59 8.77 11.07
CA ILE A 255 -22.13 9.24 12.36
C ILE A 255 -21.01 9.42 13.41
N LEU A 256 -20.09 8.46 13.52
CA LEU A 256 -18.95 8.56 14.44
C LEU A 256 -18.02 9.73 14.08
N LEU A 257 -17.81 9.97 12.78
CA LEU A 257 -17.06 11.13 12.30
C LEU A 257 -17.75 12.45 12.67
N GLU A 258 -19.06 12.53 12.55
CA GLU A 258 -19.84 13.70 12.97
C GLU A 258 -19.74 13.92 14.48
N LEU A 259 -19.93 12.89 15.30
CA LEU A 259 -19.78 12.97 16.75
C LEU A 259 -18.36 13.41 17.17
N HIS A 260 -17.33 12.89 16.51
CA HIS A 260 -15.95 13.31 16.78
C HIS A 260 -15.71 14.78 16.43
N LYS A 261 -16.27 15.26 15.31
CA LYS A 261 -16.20 16.68 14.93
C LYS A 261 -16.92 17.55 15.96
N GLU A 262 -18.12 17.16 16.39
CA GLU A 262 -18.88 17.88 17.42
C GLU A 262 -18.18 17.91 18.78
N GLY A 263 -17.61 16.77 19.22
CA GLY A 263 -16.80 16.69 20.45
C GLY A 263 -15.54 17.55 20.37
N SER A 264 -14.88 17.62 19.21
CA SER A 264 -13.75 18.53 18.98
C SER A 264 -14.17 20.00 19.02
N MET A 265 -15.40 20.35 18.64
CA MET A 265 -15.92 21.72 18.75
C MET A 265 -16.34 22.07 20.19
N GLN A 266 -16.92 21.13 20.94
CA GLN A 266 -17.27 21.32 22.35
C GLN A 266 -16.03 21.45 23.24
N ASN A 267 -14.96 20.69 22.98
CA ASN A 267 -13.68 20.82 23.67
C ASN A 267 -12.99 22.17 23.40
N LYS A 268 -13.27 22.82 22.25
CA LYS A 268 -12.82 24.19 21.97
C LYS A 268 -13.67 25.26 22.65
N THR A 269 -14.90 24.93 23.08
CA THR A 269 -15.83 25.87 23.71
C THR A 269 -15.75 25.82 25.24
N ASN A 270 -15.19 24.75 25.81
CA ASN A 270 -15.11 24.49 27.25
C ASN A 270 -13.71 24.70 27.89
N GLU A 271 -12.80 25.44 27.26
CA GLU A 271 -11.68 26.07 27.99
C GLU A 271 -12.08 27.48 28.47
N PRO A 272 -12.41 27.68 29.76
CA PRO A 272 -12.36 28.99 30.38
C PRO A 272 -10.97 29.18 31.00
N SER A 273 -10.11 29.99 30.38
CA SER A 273 -8.93 30.50 31.09
C SER A 273 -9.20 31.89 31.64
N THR A 274 -9.33 31.90 32.94
CA THR A 274 -9.27 33.02 33.88
C THR A 274 -7.92 33.76 33.78
N GLN A 275 -8.01 35.10 33.75
CA GLN A 275 -7.06 36.14 34.25
C GLN A 275 -5.81 36.60 33.45
N GLN A 276 -5.97 37.79 32.84
CA GLN A 276 -5.27 39.09 33.06
C GLN A 276 -3.72 39.22 33.05
N LYS A 277 -3.26 40.11 32.12
CA LYS A 277 -2.26 41.23 32.21
C LYS A 277 -0.91 41.01 32.91
N ASP A 278 0.26 41.43 32.40
CA ASP A 278 0.63 42.69 31.69
C ASP A 278 1.96 42.53 30.90
N GLU A 279 2.17 43.42 29.92
CA GLU A 279 3.45 44.02 29.44
C GLU A 279 4.57 43.07 28.90
N SER A 280 5.19 43.20 27.71
CA SER A 280 5.55 44.36 26.87
C SER A 280 6.23 43.91 25.55
N VAL A 281 5.98 44.66 24.46
CA VAL A 281 6.95 45.16 23.43
C VAL A 281 7.37 44.28 22.22
N SER A 282 7.07 44.87 21.03
CA SER A 282 7.75 44.80 19.71
C SER A 282 7.63 43.52 18.88
N GLN A 283 7.52 43.52 17.55
CA GLN A 283 7.29 44.47 16.45
C GLN A 283 7.31 43.60 15.16
N GLU A 284 6.81 44.13 14.04
CA GLU A 284 6.92 43.63 12.64
C GLU A 284 5.85 42.60 12.19
N GLN A 285 4.79 43.00 11.46
CA GLN A 285 4.71 43.36 10.02
C GLN A 285 5.16 42.20 9.11
N ASN A 286 4.47 41.72 8.07
CA ASN A 286 3.20 41.96 7.36
C ASN A 286 2.89 40.59 6.67
N GLN A 287 1.66 40.08 6.61
CA GLN A 287 0.67 40.31 5.54
C GLN A 287 1.25 40.34 4.12
N VAL A 288 0.84 39.37 3.28
CA VAL A 288 0.14 39.57 1.97
C VAL A 288 0.32 38.35 1.03
N GLU A 289 -0.85 37.88 0.55
CA GLU A 289 -1.27 37.33 -0.76
C GLU A 289 -0.34 36.38 -1.55
N SER A 290 -0.81 35.20 -1.98
CA SER A 290 -1.85 34.90 -2.99
C SER A 290 -1.41 35.19 -4.44
N ASP A 291 -1.44 34.12 -5.22
CA ASP A 291 -1.55 34.02 -6.68
C ASP A 291 -0.39 34.51 -7.57
N HIS A 292 0.24 33.60 -8.32
CA HIS A 292 -0.24 33.23 -9.66
C HIS A 292 0.69 32.23 -10.35
N LEU A 293 0.05 31.36 -11.14
CA LEU A 293 0.57 30.46 -12.15
C LEU A 293 1.22 31.18 -13.35
N SER A 294 2.06 30.39 -14.04
CA SER A 294 2.30 30.33 -15.50
C SER A 294 3.45 31.11 -16.15
N ASP A 295 4.24 30.31 -16.87
CA ASP A 295 4.91 30.52 -18.15
C ASP A 295 6.26 31.26 -18.26
N LEU A 296 7.24 30.53 -18.81
CA LEU A 296 8.26 30.89 -19.82
C LEU A 296 9.27 29.71 -19.86
N ILE A 297 9.18 28.74 -20.77
CA ILE A 297 9.57 28.75 -22.20
C ILE A 297 10.94 29.40 -22.47
N ASP A 298 11.81 28.55 -23.02
CA ASP A 298 12.93 28.75 -23.95
C ASP A 298 14.38 28.90 -23.47
N SER A 299 15.18 28.05 -24.13
CA SER A 299 16.59 28.21 -24.52
C SER A 299 17.62 28.02 -23.41
N GLU A 300 18.69 27.23 -23.55
CA GLU A 300 19.52 27.03 -24.73
C GLU A 300 20.47 25.83 -24.48
N SER A 301 20.63 24.96 -25.48
CA SER A 301 21.79 24.07 -25.60
C SER A 301 23.03 24.88 -26.03
N PRO A 302 24.25 24.36 -25.78
CA PRO A 302 25.19 24.31 -26.89
C PRO A 302 25.91 22.97 -27.03
N GLU A 303 25.94 22.49 -28.28
CA GLU A 303 26.90 21.51 -28.78
C GLU A 303 28.33 22.06 -28.76
N LYS A 304 29.32 21.22 -28.46
CA LYS A 304 30.35 20.77 -29.43
C LYS A 304 31.39 19.83 -28.81
N SER A 305 31.36 18.60 -29.31
CA SER A 305 32.45 17.74 -29.78
C SER A 305 33.90 18.07 -29.40
N THR A 306 34.62 17.07 -28.86
CA THR A 306 35.88 16.58 -29.47
C THR A 306 36.32 15.21 -28.91
N LEU A 307 36.50 14.27 -29.85
CA LEU A 307 37.58 13.26 -29.95
C LEU A 307 37.93 12.37 -28.74
N THR A 308 37.73 11.07 -28.92
CA THR A 308 38.83 10.09 -28.73
C THR A 308 38.57 8.82 -29.53
N VAL A 309 39.43 8.62 -30.54
CA VAL A 309 39.66 7.34 -31.22
C VAL A 309 40.56 6.53 -30.30
N GLN A 310 40.20 5.28 -30.00
CA GLN A 310 41.18 4.28 -29.60
C GLN A 310 40.80 2.90 -30.12
N GLU A 311 41.57 2.47 -31.12
CA GLU A 311 41.71 1.10 -31.58
C GLU A 311 42.11 0.20 -30.40
N PHE A 312 41.60 -1.04 -30.34
CA PHE A 312 42.42 -2.23 -30.10
C PHE A 312 41.61 -3.50 -30.49
N ARG A 313 42.04 -4.07 -31.61
CA ARG A 313 42.15 -5.48 -32.00
C ARG A 313 41.04 -6.49 -31.70
#